data_AF-A0A4R4R6R7-F1
#
_entry.id   AF-A0A4R4R6R7-F1
#
_cell.length_a   1.000
_cell.length_b   1.000
_cell.length_c   1.000
_cell.angle_alpha   90.00
_cell.angle_beta   90.00
_cell.angle_gamma   90.00
#
_symmetry.space_group_name_H-M   'P 1'
#
loop_
_entity.id
_entity.type
_entity.pdbx_description
1 polymer ?
#
loop_
_entity_poly.entity_id
_entity_poly.type
_entity_poly.pdbx_seq_one_letter_code
_entity_poly.pdbx_strand_id
1 'polypeptide(L)'
;MRRWLPLTAVCLGTFMLLVDVTVVTVALPDLVRDLDASFGAVQWVVDAYALALAALVLGAGALADRIGHRRTYLVGVVVFALASLACGLAPGTSALVAARAAQGVGAAAMFATTFALLDGAYAGRDRGTAYGVWGA
;
A
#
# COMPACT_ATOMS: atom_id res chain seq x y z
N MET A 1 5.64 18.14 -19.84
CA MET A 1 4.96 17.89 -18.54
C MET A 1 4.46 16.44 -18.40
N ARG A 2 3.77 15.85 -19.39
CA ARG A 2 3.23 14.47 -19.32
C ARG A 2 4.23 13.35 -19.04
N ARG A 3 5.51 13.53 -19.41
CA ARG A 3 6.61 12.58 -19.16
C ARG A 3 6.79 12.21 -17.68
N TRP A 4 6.56 13.12 -16.75
CA TRP A 4 6.81 12.89 -15.32
C TRP A 4 5.57 12.46 -14.53
N LEU A 5 4.40 12.38 -15.18
CA LEU A 5 3.16 11.95 -14.53
C LEU A 5 3.26 10.54 -13.91
N PRO A 6 3.83 9.52 -14.61
CA PRO A 6 3.97 8.18 -14.03
C PRO A 6 4.82 8.19 -12.76
N LEU A 7 5.95 8.90 -12.76
CA LEU A 7 6.78 9.07 -11.57
C LEU A 7 5.99 9.70 -10.42
N THR A 8 5.30 10.82 -10.67
CA THR A 8 4.51 11.48 -9.61
C THR A 8 3.41 10.58 -9.05
N ALA A 9 2.74 9.78 -9.89
CA ALA A 9 1.70 8.86 -9.43
C ALA A 9 2.28 7.75 -8.54
N VAL A 10 3.38 7.14 -8.97
CA VAL A 10 4.08 6.10 -8.22
C VAL A 10 4.60 6.64 -6.88
N CYS A 11 5.27 7.80 -6.89
CA CYS A 11 5.75 8.47 -5.68
C CYS A 11 4.60 8.81 -4.71
N LEU A 12 3.47 9.32 -5.21
CA LEU A 12 2.29 9.58 -4.39
C LEU A 12 1.72 8.29 -3.77
N GLY A 13 1.68 7.19 -4.52
CA GLY A 13 1.26 5.89 -3.99
C GLY A 13 2.20 5.36 -2.91
N THR A 14 3.51 5.49 -3.10
CA THR A 14 4.51 5.09 -2.09
C THR A 14 4.43 5.97 -0.85
N PHE A 15 4.28 7.28 -1.03
CA PHE A 15 4.07 8.23 0.07
C PHE A 15 2.81 7.88 0.86
N MET A 16 1.70 7.59 0.17
CA MET A 16 0.43 7.18 0.80
C MET A 16 0.60 5.90 1.64
N LEU A 17 1.33 4.90 1.11
CA LEU A 17 1.65 3.67 1.85
C LEU A 17 2.44 3.97 3.13
N LEU A 18 3.44 4.85 3.05
CA LEU A 18 4.29 5.19 4.18
C LEU A 18 3.52 5.96 5.26
N VAL A 19 2.69 6.91 4.83
CA VAL A 19 1.80 7.66 5.73
C VAL A 19 0.83 6.73 6.44
N ASP A 20 0.23 5.77 5.73
CA ASP A 20 -0.73 4.85 6.33
C ASP A 20 -0.11 3.98 7.45
N VAL A 21 1.06 3.40 7.20
CA VAL A 21 1.76 2.58 8.20
C VAL A 21 2.18 3.40 9.42
N THR A 22 2.66 4.63 9.20
CA THR A 22 3.09 5.51 10.30
C THR A 22 1.92 6.00 11.13
N VAL A 23 0.80 6.39 10.50
CA VAL A 23 -0.41 6.84 11.19
C VAL A 23 -0.94 5.77 12.16
N VAL A 24 -1.04 4.51 11.75
CA VAL A 24 -1.49 3.42 12.64
C VAL A 24 -0.54 3.21 13.79
N THR A 25 0.76 3.24 13.50
CA THR A 25 1.79 2.99 14.52
C THR A 25 1.75 4.08 15.60
N VAL A 26 1.46 5.32 15.21
CA VAL A 26 1.29 6.45 16.15
C VAL A 26 -0.06 6.38 16.87
N ALA A 27 -1.13 5.96 16.19
CA ALA A 27 -2.48 5.86 16.75
C ALA A 27 -2.72 4.58 17.58
N LEU A 28 -1.76 3.66 17.61
CA LEU A 28 -1.84 2.36 18.30
C LEU A 28 -2.28 2.49 19.78
N PRO A 29 -1.73 3.43 20.59
CA PRO A 29 -2.16 3.62 21.97
C PRO A 29 -3.61 4.12 22.08
N ASP A 30 -4.05 4.95 21.15
CA ASP A 30 -5.41 5.49 21.12
C ASP A 30 -6.40 4.41 20.68
N LEU A 31 -6.04 3.58 19.70
CA LEU A 31 -6.82 2.40 19.29
C LEU A 31 -7.05 1.42 20.45
N VAL A 32 -6.05 1.20 21.31
CA VAL A 32 -6.20 0.35 22.51
C VAL A 32 -7.22 0.93 23.48
N ARG A 33 -7.21 2.26 23.68
CA ARG A 33 -8.14 2.96 24.58
C ARG A 33 -9.55 3.02 24.03
N ASP A 34 -9.71 3.37 22.76
CA ASP A 34 -11.00 3.61 22.12
C ASP A 34 -11.75 2.30 21.81
N LEU A 35 -11.03 1.21 21.56
CA LEU A 35 -11.61 -0.11 21.26
C LEU A 35 -11.73 -1.00 22.50
N ASP A 36 -11.28 -0.54 23.68
CA ASP A 36 -11.18 -1.30 24.93
C ASP A 36 -10.59 -2.71 24.72
N ALA A 37 -9.58 -2.80 23.86
CA ALA A 37 -9.01 -4.04 23.36
C ALA A 37 -7.64 -4.31 23.97
N SER A 38 -7.28 -5.58 24.10
CA SER A 38 -5.93 -5.94 24.57
C SER A 38 -4.86 -5.48 23.57
N PHE A 39 -3.68 -5.12 24.08
CA PHE A 39 -2.56 -4.69 23.24
C PHE A 39 -2.24 -5.69 22.12
N GLY A 40 -2.28 -6.99 22.43
CA GLY A 40 -2.06 -8.05 21.44
C GLY A 40 -3.12 -8.08 20.33
N ALA A 41 -4.38 -7.76 20.64
CA ALA A 41 -5.44 -7.68 19.62
C ALA A 41 -5.26 -6.48 18.69
N VAL A 42 -4.77 -5.35 19.21
CA VAL A 42 -4.51 -4.15 18.39
C VAL A 42 -3.21 -4.31 17.58
N GLN A 43 -2.22 -5.08 18.06
CA GLN A 43 -1.00 -5.35 17.29
C GLN A 43 -1.30 -6.04 15.95
N TRP A 44 -2.34 -6.89 15.91
CA TRP A 44 -2.83 -7.50 14.68
C TRP A 44 -3.29 -6.50 13.61
N VAL A 45 -3.61 -5.25 13.96
CA VAL A 45 -3.93 -4.19 13.01
C VAL A 45 -2.72 -3.90 12.10
N VAL A 46 -1.51 -3.90 12.67
CA VAL A 46 -0.26 -3.71 11.94
C VAL A 46 0.18 -5.03 11.30
N ASP A 47 0.15 -6.13 12.06
CA ASP A 47 0.66 -7.42 11.60
C ASP A 47 -0.16 -7.98 10.43
N ALA A 48 -1.49 -7.84 10.43
CA ALA A 48 -2.34 -8.34 9.34
C ALA A 48 -2.06 -7.62 8.01
N TYR A 49 -1.80 -6.31 8.07
CA TYR A 49 -1.38 -5.54 6.90
C TYR A 49 -0.03 -6.03 6.37
N ALA A 50 0.97 -6.15 7.24
CA ALA A 50 2.31 -6.58 6.88
C ALA A 50 2.33 -8.02 6.33
N LEU A 51 1.57 -8.93 6.96
CA LEU A 51 1.42 -10.31 6.52
C LEU A 51 0.77 -10.40 5.14
N ALA A 52 -0.34 -9.69 4.91
CA ALA A 52 -1.01 -9.68 3.62
C ALA A 52 -0.08 -9.11 2.52
N LEU A 53 0.61 -8.00 2.82
CA LEU A 53 1.60 -7.40 1.93
C LEU A 53 2.69 -8.40 1.55
N ALA A 54 3.34 -9.00 2.55
CA ALA A 54 4.45 -9.92 2.35
C ALA A 54 4.05 -11.20 1.61
N ALA A 55 2.90 -11.78 1.97
CA ALA A 55 2.40 -13.00 1.36
C ALA A 55 1.97 -12.80 -0.11
N LEU A 56 1.46 -11.62 -0.44
CA LEU A 56 0.86 -11.36 -1.75
C LEU A 56 1.75 -10.58 -2.71
N VAL A 57 2.84 -9.96 -2.26
CA VAL A 57 3.72 -9.15 -3.12
C VAL A 57 4.19 -9.93 -4.34
N LEU A 58 4.67 -11.17 -4.16
CA LEU A 58 5.17 -11.99 -5.26
C LEU A 58 4.03 -12.42 -6.19
N GLY A 59 2.89 -12.81 -5.63
CA GLY A 59 1.70 -13.20 -6.39
C GLY A 59 1.11 -12.03 -7.19
N ALA A 60 1.08 -10.83 -6.61
CA ALA A 60 0.61 -9.62 -7.25
C ALA A 60 1.54 -9.20 -8.39
N GLY A 61 2.85 -9.36 -8.23
CA GLY A 61 3.82 -9.17 -9.32
C GLY A 61 3.58 -10.13 -10.47
N ALA A 62 3.49 -11.44 -10.19
CA ALA A 62 3.22 -12.45 -11.22
C ALA A 62 1.86 -12.24 -11.92
N LEU A 63 0.84 -11.76 -11.20
CA LEU A 63 -0.44 -11.37 -11.78
C LEU A 63 -0.28 -10.14 -12.68
N ALA A 64 0.47 -9.13 -12.24
CA ALA A 64 0.72 -7.91 -12.98
C ALA A 64 1.45 -8.16 -14.30
N ASP A 65 2.38 -9.11 -14.33
CA ASP A 65 3.07 -9.54 -15.54
C ASP A 65 2.09 -10.07 -16.60
N ARG A 66 0.99 -10.70 -16.16
CA ARG A 66 -0.04 -11.28 -17.06
C ARG A 66 -1.10 -10.29 -17.50
N ILE A 67 -1.65 -9.49 -16.59
CA ILE A 67 -2.80 -8.60 -16.88
C ILE A 67 -2.39 -7.13 -17.13
N GLY A 68 -1.11 -6.82 -16.90
CA GLY A 68 -0.50 -5.51 -17.10
C GLY A 68 -0.28 -4.72 -15.80
N HIS A 69 0.92 -4.17 -15.66
CA HIS A 69 1.37 -3.37 -14.51
C HIS A 69 0.46 -2.18 -14.19
N ARG A 70 0.08 -1.40 -15.21
CA ARG A 70 -0.78 -0.21 -15.01
C ARG A 70 -2.17 -0.55 -14.48
N ARG A 71 -2.78 -1.62 -14.99
CA ARG A 71 -4.11 -2.05 -14.53
C ARG A 71 -4.05 -2.54 -13.10
N THR A 72 -3.04 -3.36 -12.79
CA THR A 72 -2.84 -3.92 -11.45
C THR A 72 -2.56 -2.83 -10.42
N TYR A 73 -1.75 -1.82 -10.76
CA TYR A 73 -1.51 -0.66 -9.90
C TYR A 73 -2.80 0.11 -9.61
N LEU A 74 -3.59 0.44 -10.63
CA LEU A 74 -4.84 1.19 -10.46
C LEU A 74 -5.87 0.42 -9.63
N VAL A 75 -6.00 -0.89 -9.85
CA VAL A 75 -6.85 -1.76 -9.01
C VAL A 75 -6.33 -1.75 -7.56
N GLY A 76 -5.01 -1.85 -7.37
CA GLY A 76 -4.36 -1.76 -6.06
C GLY A 76 -4.71 -0.46 -5.34
N VAL A 77 -4.63 0.69 -6.03
CA VAL A 77 -5.01 2.00 -5.47
C VAL A 77 -6.48 2.04 -5.05
N VAL A 78 -7.39 1.52 -5.88
CA VAL A 78 -8.83 1.49 -5.55
C VAL A 78 -9.08 0.60 -4.33
N VAL A 79 -8.50 -0.60 -4.29
CA VAL A 79 -8.62 -1.52 -3.15
C VAL A 79 -8.05 -0.88 -1.89
N PHE A 80 -6.87 -0.28 -1.97
CA PHE A 80 -6.22 0.39 -0.84
C PHE A 80 -7.08 1.54 -0.31
N ALA A 81 -7.62 2.39 -1.18
CA ALA A 81 -8.45 3.53 -0.78
C ALA A 81 -9.77 3.08 -0.12
N LEU A 82 -10.46 2.10 -0.69
CA LEU A 82 -11.69 1.56 -0.11
C LEU A 82 -11.44 0.86 1.23
N ALA A 83 -10.35 0.10 1.34
CA ALA A 83 -9.95 -0.54 2.58
C ALA A 83 -9.54 0.49 3.65
N SER A 84 -8.85 1.57 3.26
CA SER A 84 -8.50 2.68 4.15
C SER A 84 -9.76 3.34 4.74
N LEU A 85 -10.77 3.56 3.90
CA LEU A 85 -12.06 4.08 4.34
C LEU A 85 -12.76 3.11 5.30
N ALA A 86 -12.73 1.81 5.00
CA ALA A 86 -13.27 0.78 5.88
C ALA A 86 -12.55 0.72 7.24
N CYS A 87 -11.23 0.95 7.28
CA CYS A 87 -10.47 1.08 8.53
C CYS A 87 -10.99 2.25 9.38
N GLY A 88 -11.26 3.41 8.76
CA GLY A 88 -11.79 4.58 9.47
C GLY A 88 -13.24 4.43 9.95
N LEU A 89 -14.01 3.50 9.35
CA LEU A 89 -15.40 3.21 9.71
C LEU A 89 -15.54 1.91 10.53
N ALA A 90 -14.42 1.30 10.93
CA ALA A 90 -14.45 -0.01 11.58
C ALA A 90 -15.14 0.07 12.96
N PRO A 91 -16.18 -0.74 13.22
CA PRO A 91 -16.92 -0.71 14.48
C PRO A 91 -16.19 -1.43 15.64
N GLY A 92 -15.04 -2.04 15.38
CA GLY A 92 -14.31 -2.85 16.35
C GLY A 92 -12.99 -3.39 15.82
N THR A 93 -12.19 -3.96 16.72
CA THR A 93 -10.83 -4.45 16.42
C THR A 93 -10.80 -5.52 15.33
N SER A 94 -11.73 -6.48 15.35
CA SER A 94 -11.78 -7.54 14.33
C SER A 94 -12.08 -7.01 12.92
N ALA A 95 -13.03 -6.07 12.82
CA ALA A 95 -13.36 -5.41 11.57
C ALA A 95 -12.19 -4.56 11.06
N LEU A 96 -11.49 -3.87 11.97
CA LEU A 96 -10.30 -3.09 11.65
C LEU A 96 -9.16 -3.98 11.13
N VAL A 97 -8.89 -5.12 11.79
CA VAL A 97 -7.89 -6.10 11.35
C VAL A 97 -8.22 -6.68 9.97
N ALA A 98 -9.50 -7.00 9.71
CA ALA A 98 -9.92 -7.50 8.40
C ALA A 98 -9.78 -6.43 7.30
N ALA A 99 -10.16 -5.18 7.60
CA ALA A 99 -9.96 -4.06 6.68
C ALA A 99 -8.47 -3.81 6.40
N ARG A 100 -7.61 -3.93 7.42
CA ARG A 100 -6.15 -3.83 7.28
C ARG A 100 -5.54 -4.94 6.44
N ALA A 101 -6.02 -6.17 6.59
CA ALA A 101 -5.61 -7.27 5.73
C ALA A 101 -5.97 -6.98 4.27
N ALA A 102 -7.20 -6.51 4.01
CA ALA A 102 -7.63 -6.10 2.67
C ALA A 102 -6.80 -4.93 2.12
N GLN A 103 -6.43 -3.98 2.97
CA GLN A 103 -5.57 -2.85 2.62
C GLN A 103 -4.16 -3.33 2.22
N GLY A 104 -3.62 -4.34 2.92
CA GLY A 104 -2.36 -4.99 2.57
C GLY A 104 -2.37 -5.64 1.18
N VAL A 105 -3.53 -6.16 0.72
CA VAL A 105 -3.70 -6.67 -0.65
C VAL A 105 -3.51 -5.54 -1.68
N GLY A 106 -4.16 -4.39 -1.46
CA GLY A 106 -4.01 -3.22 -2.33
C GLY A 106 -2.57 -2.71 -2.35
N ALA A 107 -1.94 -2.66 -1.17
CA ALA A 107 -0.55 -2.27 -1.01
C ALA A 107 0.41 -3.22 -1.75
N ALA A 108 0.18 -4.53 -1.72
CA ALA A 108 0.98 -5.51 -2.46
C ALA A 108 0.94 -5.27 -3.96
N ALA A 109 -0.24 -5.01 -4.53
CA ALA A 109 -0.38 -4.70 -5.95
C ALA A 109 0.34 -3.41 -6.34
N MET A 110 0.23 -2.36 -5.52
CA MET A 110 0.93 -1.09 -5.77
C MET A 110 2.45 -1.25 -5.68
N PHE A 111 2.92 -1.94 -4.63
CA PHE A 111 4.35 -2.13 -4.38
C PHE A 111 5.00 -3.01 -5.46
N ALA A 112 4.38 -4.15 -5.80
CA ALA A 112 4.91 -5.08 -6.78
C ALA A 112 5.02 -4.47 -8.20
N THR A 113 4.15 -3.51 -8.54
CA THR A 113 4.11 -2.91 -9.88
C THR A 113 4.93 -1.62 -10.01
N THR A 114 5.43 -1.07 -8.91
CA THR A 114 6.11 0.22 -8.87
C THR A 114 7.36 0.25 -9.75
N PHE A 115 8.29 -0.70 -9.59
CA PHE A 115 9.51 -0.76 -10.39
C PHE A 115 9.22 -0.98 -11.87
N ALA A 116 8.31 -1.90 -12.19
CA ALA A 116 7.95 -2.21 -13.57
C ALA A 116 7.28 -1.03 -14.29
N LEU A 117 6.50 -0.21 -13.58
CA LEU A 117 5.92 1.02 -14.15
C LEU A 117 6.99 2.07 -14.45
N LEU A 118 8.00 2.21 -13.58
CA LEU A 118 9.11 3.13 -13.81
C LEU A 118 9.98 2.65 -14.97
N ASP A 119 10.30 1.35 -15.03
CA ASP A 119 11.06 0.74 -16.13
C ASP A 119 10.33 0.85 -17.48
N GLY A 120 9.00 0.71 -17.50
CA GLY A 120 8.21 0.89 -18.72
C GLY A 120 8.03 2.35 -19.16
N ALA A 121 8.19 3.31 -18.25
CA ALA A 121 7.96 4.74 -18.51
C ALA A 121 9.23 5.54 -18.81
N TYR A 122 10.40 5.08 -18.36
CA TYR A 122 11.66 5.83 -18.45
C TYR A 122 12.81 4.98 -19.01
N ALA A 123 13.67 5.58 -19.82
CA ALA A 123 14.85 4.94 -20.41
C ALA A 123 16.14 5.74 -20.17
N GLY A 124 17.29 5.06 -20.19
CA GLY A 124 18.61 5.70 -20.08
C GLY A 124 18.78 6.49 -18.77
N ARG A 125 19.28 7.72 -18.88
CA ARG A 125 19.56 8.60 -17.73
C ARG A 125 18.29 8.97 -16.95
N ASP A 126 17.15 9.08 -17.63
CA ASP A 126 15.87 9.45 -17.00
C ASP A 126 15.39 8.38 -16.01
N ARG A 127 15.73 7.10 -16.25
CA ARG A 127 15.39 5.99 -15.36
C ARG A 127 16.15 6.06 -14.03
N GLY A 128 17.44 6.43 -14.09
CA GLY A 128 18.26 6.65 -12.90
C GLY A 128 17.71 7.80 -12.06
N THR A 129 17.30 8.90 -12.69
CA THR A 129 16.64 10.02 -11.99
C THR A 129 15.30 9.60 -11.39
N ALA A 130 14.49 8.82 -12.10
CA ALA A 130 13.22 8.33 -11.59
C ALA A 130 13.39 7.46 -10.34
N TYR A 131 14.35 6.54 -10.33
CA TYR A 131 14.66 5.75 -9.14
C TYR A 131 15.23 6.59 -8.00
N GLY A 132 16.09 7.57 -8.31
CA GLY A 132 16.64 8.49 -7.32
C GLY A 132 15.55 9.32 -6.64
N VAL A 133 14.56 9.81 -7.39
CA VAL A 133 13.43 10.57 -6.82
C VAL A 133 12.48 9.67 -6.05
N TRP A 134 12.24 8.44 -6.51
CA TRP A 134 11.36 7.50 -5.81
C TRP A 134 11.92 7.02 -4.47
N GLY A 135 13.25 6.85 -4.37
CA GLY A 135 13.93 6.38 -3.17
C GLY A 135 14.49 7.47 -2.25
N ALA A 136 14.30 8.75 -2.58
CA ALA A 136 14.72 9.90 -1.76
C ALA A 136 13.72 10.18 -0.64
#